data_AF-A0AAX3HMV8-F1
#
_entry.id   AF-A0AAX3HMV8-F1
#
_cell.length_a   1.000
_cell.length_b   1.000
_cell.length_c   1.000
_cell.angle_alpha   90.00
_cell.angle_beta   90.00
_cell.angle_gamma   90.00
#
_symmetry.space_group_name_H-M   'P 1'
#
loop_
_entity.id
_entity.type
_entity.pdbx_description
1 polymer ?
#
loop_
_entity_poly.entity_id
_entity_poly.type
_entity_poly.pdbx_seq_one_letter_code
_entity_poly.pdbx_strand_id
1 'polypeptide(L)'
;MIRTFILQIPCHRRLDRSFFKLQKYIPLCARCTGMLIGILMFPIYFYMTPSFLLAIILSFFAQMPLLIDGFTQKWKWRSSSNLLRITTGVLSGNGMGLFISSSVIWILS
;
A
#
# COMPACT_ATOMS: atom_id res chain seq x y z
N MET A 1 -20.05 -12.38 -13.41
CA MET A 1 -18.94 -12.97 -12.61
C MET A 1 -17.69 -12.10 -12.60
N ILE A 2 -17.02 -11.87 -13.75
CA ILE A 2 -15.76 -11.09 -13.82
C ILE A 2 -15.92 -9.64 -13.33
N ARG A 3 -17.03 -8.95 -13.69
CA ARG A 3 -17.32 -7.59 -13.19
C ARG A 3 -17.43 -7.51 -11.66
N THR A 4 -18.00 -8.53 -11.02
CA THR A 4 -18.17 -8.60 -9.57
C THR A 4 -16.83 -8.77 -8.86
N PHE A 5 -15.93 -9.59 -9.45
CA PHE A 5 -14.57 -9.78 -8.96
C PHE A 5 -13.71 -8.52 -9.09
N ILE A 6 -13.82 -7.79 -10.21
CA ILE A 6 -13.12 -6.51 -10.41
C ILE A 6 -13.61 -5.43 -9.44
N LEU A 7 -14.89 -5.47 -9.04
CA LEU A 7 -15.43 -4.60 -7.98
C LEU A 7 -14.89 -4.93 -6.58
N GLN A 8 -14.38 -6.15 -6.36
CA GLN A 8 -13.72 -6.52 -5.10
C GLN A 8 -12.24 -6.11 -5.07
N ILE A 9 -11.62 -5.85 -6.23
CA ILE A 9 -10.29 -5.24 -6.28
C ILE A 9 -10.42 -3.81 -5.75
N PRO A 10 -9.67 -3.41 -4.69
CA PRO A 10 -9.81 -2.10 -4.05
C PRO A 10 -9.31 -0.92 -4.91
N CYS A 11 -9.23 -1.10 -6.22
CA CYS A 11 -8.90 -0.09 -7.22
C CYS A 11 -10.06 0.09 -8.21
N HIS A 12 -11.07 0.87 -7.81
CA HIS A 12 -12.19 1.22 -8.70
C HIS A 12 -11.81 2.18 -9.84
N ARG A 13 -10.53 2.54 -10.00
CA ARG A 13 -9.97 3.44 -11.04
C ARG A 13 -10.76 4.74 -11.25
N ARG A 14 -11.37 5.25 -10.18
CA ARG A 14 -12.16 6.47 -10.19
C ARG A 14 -11.28 7.67 -10.53
N LEU A 15 -11.69 8.49 -11.50
CA LEU A 15 -10.97 9.70 -11.94
C LEU A 15 -10.68 10.66 -10.78
N ASP A 16 -11.61 10.84 -9.84
CA ASP A 16 -11.45 11.71 -8.66
C ASP A 16 -10.41 11.21 -7.63
N ARG A 17 -9.91 9.97 -7.79
CA ARG A 17 -8.95 9.34 -6.87
C ARG A 17 -7.68 8.87 -7.57
N SER A 18 -7.51 9.27 -8.82
CA SER A 18 -6.35 8.95 -9.65
C SER A 18 -5.62 10.24 -10.00
N PHE A 19 -4.37 10.12 -10.44
CA PHE A 19 -3.67 11.24 -11.04
C PHE A 19 -4.22 11.45 -12.45
N PHE A 20 -5.17 12.39 -12.61
CA PHE A 20 -5.91 12.61 -13.87
C PHE A 20 -5.01 12.62 -15.11
N LYS A 21 -3.88 13.34 -15.05
CA LYS A 21 -2.90 13.43 -16.15
C LYS A 21 -2.14 12.12 -16.45
N LEU A 22 -2.01 11.24 -15.45
CA LEU A 22 -1.24 9.99 -15.55
C LEU A 22 -2.13 8.76 -15.70
N GLN A 23 -3.45 8.88 -15.60
CA GLN A 23 -4.36 7.73 -15.62
C GLN A 23 -4.29 6.91 -16.93
N LYS A 24 -3.89 7.53 -18.05
CA LYS A 24 -3.64 6.84 -19.33
C LYS A 24 -2.42 5.89 -19.25
N TYR A 25 -1.43 6.23 -18.44
CA TYR A 25 -0.17 5.47 -18.31
C TYR A 25 -0.18 4.55 -17.08
N ILE A 26 -0.77 5.01 -15.99
CA ILE A 26 -0.86 4.31 -14.71
C ILE A 26 -2.35 4.07 -14.43
N PRO A 27 -2.91 2.90 -14.78
CA PRO A 27 -4.31 2.58 -14.58
C PRO A 27 -4.61 2.19 -13.12
N LEU A 28 -4.04 2.93 -12.16
CA LEU A 28 -4.17 2.73 -10.72
C LEU A 28 -4.64 4.03 -10.05
N CYS A 29 -5.40 3.91 -8.96
CA CYS A 29 -5.69 5.05 -8.10
C CYS A 29 -4.43 5.49 -7.35
N ALA A 30 -4.45 6.70 -6.78
CA ALA A 30 -3.32 7.26 -6.02
C ALA A 30 -2.85 6.33 -4.89
N ARG A 31 -3.78 5.64 -4.23
CA ARG A 31 -3.46 4.68 -3.14
C ARG A 31 -2.71 3.44 -3.66
N CYS A 32 -3.24 2.79 -4.69
CA CYS A 32 -2.60 1.61 -5.27
C CYS A 32 -1.26 1.96 -5.92
N THR A 33 -1.14 3.15 -6.50
CA THR A 33 0.14 3.69 -6.98
C THR A 33 1.14 3.81 -5.84
N GLY A 34 0.73 4.37 -4.70
CA GLY A 34 1.57 4.44 -3.51
C GLY A 34 2.01 3.08 -2.99
N MET A 35 1.08 2.12 -2.85
CA MET A 35 1.41 0.75 -2.42
C MET A 35 2.41 0.08 -3.37
N LEU A 36 2.24 0.24 -4.68
CA LEU A 36 3.17 -0.26 -5.68
C LEU A 36 4.56 0.37 -5.54
N ILE A 37 4.64 1.69 -5.38
CA ILE A 37 5.92 2.38 -5.16
C ILE A 37 6.59 1.84 -3.88
N GLY A 38 5.84 1.70 -2.79
CA GLY A 38 6.38 1.25 -1.51
C GLY A 38 6.87 -0.19 -1.55
N ILE A 39 6.12 -1.13 -2.16
CA ILE A 39 6.55 -2.53 -2.22
C ILE A 39 7.78 -2.71 -3.11
N LEU A 40 7.94 -1.92 -4.17
CA LEU A 40 9.13 -1.96 -5.03
C LEU A 40 10.42 -1.55 -4.30
N MET A 41 10.33 -0.92 -3.12
CA MET A 41 11.49 -0.62 -2.27
C MET A 41 11.99 -1.83 -1.47
N PHE A 42 11.31 -2.99 -1.53
CA PHE A 42 11.68 -4.17 -0.75
C PHE A 42 13.13 -4.65 -0.89
N PRO A 43 13.84 -4.52 -2.04
CA PRO A 43 15.21 -5.01 -2.14
C PRO A 43 16.17 -4.33 -1.16
N ILE A 44 15.87 -3.10 -0.75
CA ILE A 44 16.67 -2.32 0.21
C ILE A 44 16.71 -3.03 1.58
N TYR A 45 15.61 -3.69 1.97
CA TYR A 45 15.51 -4.31 3.28
C TYR A 45 16.33 -5.59 3.44
N PHE A 46 16.80 -6.20 2.35
CA PHE A 46 17.77 -7.31 2.44
C PHE A 46 19.11 -6.87 3.04
N TYR A 47 19.44 -5.58 2.96
CA TYR A 47 20.69 -5.02 3.49
C TYR A 47 20.57 -4.47 4.91
N MET A 48 19.35 -4.25 5.43
CA MET A 48 19.13 -3.65 6.75
C MET A 48 18.94 -4.69 7.87
N THR A 49 18.57 -5.93 7.51
CA THR A 49 18.40 -7.11 8.39
C THR A 49 17.98 -6.82 9.84
N PRO A 50 16.81 -6.17 10.09
CA PRO A 50 16.27 -6.06 11.43
C PRO A 50 15.89 -7.44 12.00
N SER A 51 15.75 -7.55 13.32
CA SER A 51 15.24 -8.79 13.91
C SER A 51 13.85 -9.12 13.37
N PHE A 52 13.57 -10.41 13.15
CA PHE A 52 12.31 -10.85 12.51
C PHE A 52 11.07 -10.34 13.26
N LEU A 53 11.09 -10.37 14.61
CA LEU A 53 9.99 -9.85 15.43
C LEU A 53 9.80 -8.34 15.23
N LEU A 54 10.88 -7.56 15.20
CA LEU A 54 10.80 -6.12 14.96
C LEU A 54 10.25 -5.82 13.56
N ALA A 55 10.68 -6.58 12.56
CA ALA A 55 10.18 -6.44 11.20
C ALA A 55 8.67 -6.69 11.11
N ILE A 56 8.15 -7.73 11.77
CA ILE A 56 6.70 -8.00 11.83
C ILE A 56 5.95 -6.83 12.45
N ILE A 57 6.43 -6.34 13.60
CA ILE A 57 5.79 -5.22 14.32
C ILE A 57 5.73 -3.99 13.41
N LEU A 58 6.86 -3.58 12.84
CA LEU A 58 6.92 -2.42 11.95
C LEU A 58 6.01 -2.58 10.71
N SER A 59 6.02 -3.78 10.13
CA SER A 59 5.20 -4.09 8.95
C SER A 59 3.70 -3.99 9.24
N PHE A 60 3.27 -4.46 10.41
CA PHE A 60 1.89 -4.37 10.87
C PHE A 60 1.47 -2.92 11.12
N PHE A 61 2.27 -2.15 11.87
CA PHE A 61 1.98 -0.76 12.18
C PHE A 61 1.98 0.13 10.92
N ALA A 62 2.82 -0.18 9.93
CA ALA A 62 2.83 0.51 8.64
C ALA A 62 1.50 0.40 7.86
N GLN A 63 0.65 -0.59 8.16
CA GLN A 63 -0.68 -0.73 7.54
C GLN A 63 -1.71 0.22 8.16
N MET A 64 -1.52 0.65 9.42
CA MET A 64 -2.53 1.39 10.18
C MET A 64 -2.96 2.69 9.49
N PRO A 65 -2.06 3.54 8.97
CA PRO A 65 -2.48 4.81 8.35
C PRO A 65 -3.36 4.61 7.11
N LEU A 66 -3.09 3.58 6.31
CA LEU A 66 -3.90 3.23 5.14
C LEU A 66 -5.29 2.73 5.56
N LEU A 67 -5.34 1.86 6.58
CA LEU A 67 -6.61 1.34 7.12
C LEU A 67 -7.46 2.48 7.69
N ILE A 68 -6.87 3.34 8.52
CA ILE A 68 -7.55 4.52 9.09
C ILE A 68 -8.06 5.43 7.96
N ASP A 69 -7.24 5.74 6.95
CA ASP A 69 -7.69 6.54 5.80
C ASP A 69 -8.80 5.84 4.99
N GLY A 70 -8.76 4.52 4.87
CA GLY A 70 -9.81 3.72 4.22
C GLY A 70 -11.13 3.71 4.98
N PHE A 71 -11.10 3.41 6.27
CA PHE A 71 -12.29 3.30 7.11
C PHE A 71 -12.97 4.66 7.33
N THR A 72 -12.21 5.71 7.59
CA THR A 72 -12.76 7.07 7.74
C THR A 72 -13.44 7.56 6.45
N GLN A 73 -12.92 7.19 5.27
CA GLN A 73 -13.60 7.43 3.99
C GLN A 73 -14.84 6.56 3.79
N LYS A 74 -14.78 5.27 4.16
CA LYS A 74 -15.91 4.33 4.04
C LYS A 74 -17.11 4.78 4.88
N TRP A 75 -16.87 5.26 6.09
CA TRP A 75 -17.90 5.80 6.98
C TRP A 75 -18.30 7.25 6.67
N LYS A 76 -17.77 7.84 5.61
CA LYS A 76 -18.05 9.23 5.18
C LYS A 76 -17.71 10.29 6.24
N TRP A 77 -16.80 9.99 7.17
CA TRP A 77 -16.36 10.95 8.19
C TRP A 77 -15.52 12.08 7.60
N ARG A 78 -14.80 11.80 6.51
CA ARG A 78 -14.06 12.81 5.75
C ARG A 78 -13.84 12.40 4.29
N SER A 79 -13.56 13.40 3.46
CA SER A 79 -12.93 13.18 2.15
C SER A 79 -11.41 12.97 2.32
N SER A 80 -10.79 12.29 1.36
CA SER A 80 -9.33 12.10 1.34
C SER A 80 -8.74 12.75 0.10
N SER A 81 -7.57 13.35 0.25
CA SER A 81 -6.82 13.94 -0.85
C SER A 81 -5.95 12.89 -1.54
N ASN A 82 -5.60 13.10 -2.81
CA ASN A 82 -4.70 12.19 -3.51
C ASN A 82 -3.31 12.13 -2.87
N LEU A 83 -2.86 13.23 -2.25
CA LEU A 83 -1.61 13.27 -1.49
C LEU A 83 -1.66 12.32 -0.27
N LEU A 84 -2.74 12.35 0.50
CA LEU A 84 -2.89 11.45 1.65
C LEU A 84 -3.02 9.98 1.21
N ARG A 85 -3.73 9.74 0.09
CA ARG A 85 -3.87 8.39 -0.48
C ARG A 85 -2.53 7.80 -0.91
N ILE A 86 -1.69 8.59 -1.58
CA ILE A 86 -0.37 8.10 -2.01
C ILE A 86 0.56 7.91 -0.82
N THR A 87 0.61 8.82 0.15
CA THR A 87 1.52 8.70 1.31
C THR A 87 1.19 7.49 2.18
N THR A 88 -0.09 7.30 2.52
CA THR A 88 -0.53 6.11 3.26
C THR A 88 -0.34 4.82 2.46
N GLY A 89 -0.50 4.89 1.13
CA GLY A 89 -0.16 3.81 0.20
C GLY A 89 1.32 3.42 0.25
N VAL A 90 2.22 4.40 0.12
CA VAL A 90 3.68 4.19 0.17
C VAL A 90 4.09 3.55 1.48
N LEU A 91 3.58 4.06 2.61
CA LEU A 91 3.89 3.50 3.92
C LEU A 91 3.44 2.04 4.05
N SER A 92 2.21 1.73 3.66
CA SER A 92 1.68 0.37 3.65
C SER A 92 2.51 -0.56 2.75
N GLY A 93 2.88 -0.12 1.55
CA GLY A 93 3.72 -0.87 0.62
C GLY A 93 5.12 -1.14 1.17
N ASN A 94 5.75 -0.16 1.84
CA ASN A 94 7.03 -0.35 2.51
C ASN A 94 6.93 -1.40 3.62
N GLY A 95 5.86 -1.36 4.42
CA GLY A 95 5.58 -2.40 5.41
C GLY A 95 5.44 -3.79 4.80
N MET A 96 4.78 -3.92 3.65
CA MET A 96 4.70 -5.19 2.92
C MET A 96 6.08 -5.66 2.44
N GLY A 97 6.89 -4.75 1.88
CA GLY A 97 8.24 -5.03 1.44
C GLY A 97 9.15 -5.52 2.57
N LEU A 98 9.09 -4.85 3.73
CA LEU A 98 9.83 -5.23 4.93
C LEU A 98 9.44 -6.62 5.43
N PHE A 99 8.14 -6.93 5.45
CA PHE A 99 7.65 -8.24 5.85
C PHE A 99 8.14 -9.34 4.91
N ILE A 100 8.06 -9.13 3.60
CA ILE A 100 8.51 -10.09 2.58
C ILE A 100 10.01 -10.36 2.75
N SER A 101 10.85 -9.33 2.76
CA SER A 101 12.31 -9.51 2.84
C SER A 101 12.72 -10.22 4.14
N SER A 102 12.11 -9.82 5.27
CA SER A 102 12.45 -10.38 6.58
C SER A 102 11.99 -11.83 6.71
N SER A 103 10.85 -12.19 6.11
CA SER A 103 10.38 -13.58 6.05
C SER A 103 11.31 -14.44 5.20
N VAL A 104 11.77 -13.93 4.06
CA VAL A 104 12.74 -14.63 3.21
C VAL A 104 14.05 -14.88 3.96
N ILE A 105 14.59 -13.85 4.63
CA ILE A 105 15.82 -13.98 5.43
C ILE A 105 15.64 -15.04 6.52
N TRP A 106 14.53 -14.99 7.28
CA TRP A 106 14.27 -15.91 8.38
C TRP A 106 14.08 -17.37 7.92
N ILE A 107 13.46 -17.59 6.75
CA ILE A 107 13.30 -18.94 6.19
C ILE A 107 14.65 -19.53 5.73
N LEU A 108 15.57 -18.66 5.28
CA LEU A 108 16.88 -19.06 4.76
C LEU A 108 17.99 -19.13 5.82
N SER A 109 17.75 -18.61 7.02
CA SER A 109 18.67 -18.65 8.17
C SER A 109 18.47 -19.89 9.03
#